data_AF-A0AAW7YXI3-F1
#
_entry.id   AF-A0AAW7YXI3-F1
#
_cell.length_a   1.000
_cell.length_b   1.000
_cell.length_c   1.000
_cell.angle_alpha   90.00
_cell.angle_beta   90.00
_cell.angle_gamma   90.00
#
_symmetry.space_group_name_H-M   'P 1'
#
loop_
_entity.id
_entity.type
_entity.pdbx_description
1 polymer ?
#
loop_
_entity_poly.entity_id
_entity_poly.type
_entity_poly.pdbx_seq_one_letter_code
_entity_poly.pdbx_strand_id
1 'polypeptide(L)' 'MLNTDFDPTEHPHRRYNPLTGQWILVSPHRAKRPWSGQDEAPSTATLPSYDAGCFLCAGNTRVSGDKNPDYTGT' A
#
# COMPACT_ATOMS: atom_id res chain seq x y z
N MET A 1 -36.96 -0.98 26.23
CA MET A 1 -35.67 -0.27 26.04
C MET A 1 -34.81 -1.18 25.19
N LEU A 2 -34.38 -0.74 24.00
CA LEU A 2 -33.46 -1.54 23.18
C LEU A 2 -32.08 -1.47 23.82
N ASN A 3 -31.56 -2.61 24.27
CA ASN A 3 -30.19 -2.72 24.73
C ASN A 3 -29.28 -2.60 23.51
N THR A 4 -28.64 -1.45 23.31
CA THR A 4 -27.67 -1.26 22.24
C THR A 4 -26.29 -1.64 22.77
N ASP A 5 -26.02 -2.94 22.82
CA ASP A 5 -24.71 -3.45 23.17
C ASP A 5 -23.65 -2.93 22.19
N PHE A 6 -22.43 -2.76 22.68
CA PHE A 6 -21.34 -2.31 21.83
C PHE A 6 -20.96 -3.41 20.82
N ASP A 7 -21.12 -3.12 19.53
CA ASP A 7 -20.60 -3.92 18.43
C ASP A 7 -19.44 -3.18 17.72
N PRO A 8 -18.20 -3.69 17.73
CA PRO A 8 -17.07 -3.04 17.09
C PRO A 8 -17.16 -2.98 15.55
N THR A 9 -18.05 -3.77 14.93
CA THR A 9 -18.28 -3.73 13.48
C THR A 9 -19.22 -2.59 13.07
N GLU A 10 -20.05 -2.11 13.99
CA GLU A 10 -21.02 -1.05 13.75
C GLU A 10 -20.60 0.28 14.41
N HIS A 11 -20.05 0.22 15.63
CA HIS A 11 -19.80 1.37 16.47
C HIS A 11 -18.35 1.89 16.36
N PRO A 12 -18.15 3.24 16.33
CA PRO A 12 -16.83 3.84 16.38
C PRO A 12 -16.06 3.46 17.65
N HIS A 13 -14.78 3.17 17.52
CA HIS A 13 -13.91 2.79 18.64
C HIS A 13 -12.45 3.14 18.35
N ARG A 14 -11.57 2.95 19.34
CA ARG A 14 -10.12 3.12 19.18
C ARG A 14 -9.39 1.82 19.45
N ARG A 15 -8.33 1.55 18.69
CA ARG A 15 -7.41 0.42 18.90
C ARG A 15 -6.02 0.96 19.21
N TYR A 16 -5.37 0.41 20.23
CA TYR A 16 -4.01 0.81 20.60
C TYR A 16 -2.98 0.06 19.75
N ASN A 17 -2.00 0.79 19.22
CA ASN A 17 -0.82 0.22 18.56
C ASN A 17 0.36 0.24 19.56
N PRO A 18 0.79 -0.93 20.06
CA PRO A 18 1.87 -1.02 21.05
C PRO A 18 3.26 -0.69 20.47
N LEU A 19 3.45 -0.78 19.15
CA LEU A 19 4.73 -0.43 18.52
C LEU A 19 4.98 1.07 18.51
N THR A 20 3.91 1.87 18.38
CA THR A 20 4.02 3.34 18.29
C THR A 20 3.54 4.06 19.55
N GLY A 21 2.86 3.36 20.46
CA GLY A 21 2.26 3.95 21.66
C GLY A 21 1.04 4.81 21.37
N GLN A 22 0.42 4.66 20.20
CA GLN A 22 -0.66 5.53 19.72
C GLN A 22 -1.98 4.78 19.57
N TRP A 23 -3.06 5.53 19.52
CA TRP A 23 -4.40 5.01 19.27
C TRP A 23 -4.86 5.33 17.86
N ILE A 24 -5.48 4.36 17.20
CA ILE A 24 -6.09 4.49 15.88
C ILE A 24 -7.60 4.57 16.05
N LEU A 25 -8.23 5.59 15.47
CA LEU A 25 -9.69 5.71 15.40
C LEU A 25 -10.24 4.81 14.29
N VAL A 26 -11.21 3.98 14.65
CA VAL A 26 -11.97 3.14 13.72
C VAL A 26 -13.37 3.69 13.61
N SER A 27 -13.78 4.05 12.39
CA SER A 27 -15.14 4.48 12.06
C SER A 27 -15.69 3.57 10.96
N PRO A 28 -16.37 2.45 11.31
CA PRO A 28 -16.67 1.36 10.38
C PRO A 28 -17.41 1.79 9.11
N HIS A 29 -18.24 2.83 9.20
CA HIS A 29 -19.08 3.31 8.11
C HIS A 29 -18.53 4.50 7.33
N ARG A 30 -17.31 4.96 7.64
CA ARG A 30 -16.77 6.20 7.04
C ARG A 30 -16.72 6.16 5.51
N ALA A 31 -16.41 4.99 4.94
CA ALA A 31 -16.31 4.79 3.49
C ALA A 31 -17.67 4.74 2.77
N LYS A 32 -18.80 4.66 3.48
CA LYS A 32 -20.15 4.73 2.88
C LYS A 32 -20.54 6.15 2.44
N ARG A 33 -19.75 7.17 2.80
CA ARG A 33 -20.00 8.55 2.38
C ARG A 33 -19.80 8.66 0.86
N PRO A 34 -20.68 9.39 0.14
CA PRO A 34 -20.47 9.66 -1.27
C PRO A 34 -19.08 10.24 -1.51
N TRP A 35 -18.33 9.62 -2.42
CA TRP A 35 -17.04 10.13 -2.88
C TRP A 35 -17.25 10.95 -4.14
N SER A 36 -16.69 12.16 -4.16
CA SER A 36 -16.66 13.04 -5.34
C SER A 36 -15.29 13.72 -5.47
N GLY A 37 -14.28 13.11 -4.87
CA GLY A 37 -12.90 13.56 -4.94
C GLY A 37 -12.15 12.88 -6.09
N GLN A 38 -10.84 12.80 -5.96
CA GLN A 38 -9.95 12.18 -6.93
C GLN A 38 -10.12 10.65 -6.98
N ASP A 39 -10.19 10.08 -8.17
CA ASP A 39 -10.03 8.66 -8.41
C ASP A 39 -8.65 8.42 -9.03
N GLU A 40 -7.83 7.58 -8.38
CA GLU A 40 -6.50 7.24 -8.89
C GLU A 40 -6.63 6.20 -10.01
N ALA A 41 -6.02 6.48 -11.16
CA ALA A 41 -5.93 5.51 -12.24
C ALA A 41 -4.92 4.42 -11.88
N PRO A 42 -5.24 3.12 -12.08
CA PRO A 42 -4.24 2.09 -11.96
C PRO A 42 -3.14 2.29 -12.99
N SER A 43 -1.91 1.92 -12.65
CA SER A 43 -0.84 1.86 -13.65
C SER A 43 -1.18 0.78 -14.68
N THR A 44 -1.41 1.20 -15.93
CA THR A 44 -1.69 0.30 -17.07
C THR A 44 -0.45 0.09 -17.94
N ALA A 45 0.70 0.63 -17.53
CA ALA A 45 1.93 0.52 -18.30
C ALA A 45 2.43 -0.93 -18.34
N THR A 46 2.47 -1.50 -19.55
CA THR A 46 3.24 -2.72 -19.80
C THR A 46 4.71 -2.33 -19.85
N LEU A 47 5.43 -2.61 -18.77
CA LEU A 47 6.88 -2.40 -18.72
C LEU A 47 7.60 -3.49 -19.52
N PRO A 48 8.69 -3.16 -20.21
CA PRO A 48 9.50 -4.17 -20.89
C PRO A 48 10.12 -5.11 -19.85
N SER A 49 10.39 -6.35 -20.25
CA SER A 49 11.13 -7.31 -19.41
C SER A 49 12.58 -6.86 -19.16
N TYR A 50 13.11 -6.00 -20.02
CA TYR A 50 14.44 -5.41 -19.90
C TYR A 50 14.44 -3.99 -20.49
N ASP A 51 15.12 -3.08 -19.79
CA ASP A 51 15.32 -1.70 -20.22
C ASP A 51 16.83 -1.40 -20.12
N ALA A 52 17.43 -0.85 -21.18
CA ALA A 52 18.88 -0.60 -21.23
C ALA A 52 19.34 0.55 -20.32
N GLY A 53 18.44 1.48 -19.97
CA GLY A 53 18.67 2.58 -19.02
C GLY A 53 18.33 2.23 -17.56
N CYS A 54 17.71 1.07 -17.33
CA CYS A 54 17.32 0.61 -16.00
C CYS A 54 18.54 0.15 -15.17
N PHE A 55 18.91 0.92 -14.14
CA PHE A 55 20.03 0.61 -13.25
C PHE A 55 19.85 -0.67 -12.42
N LEU A 56 18.64 -1.25 -12.39
CA LEU A 56 18.33 -2.46 -11.64
C LEU A 56 18.24 -3.72 -12.52
N CYS A 57 18.25 -3.55 -13.84
CA CYS A 57 18.05 -4.65 -14.77
C CYS A 57 19.35 -5.47 -14.93
N ALA A 58 19.21 -6.78 -15.14
CA ALA A 58 20.33 -7.72 -15.25
C ALA A 58 21.35 -7.27 -16.31
N GLY A 59 22.65 -7.44 -16.05
CA GLY A 59 23.72 -7.02 -16.97
C GLY A 59 23.96 -5.51 -17.10
N ASN A 60 23.05 -4.65 -16.60
CA ASN A 60 23.23 -3.20 -16.67
C ASN A 60 24.19 -2.68 -15.61
N THR A 61 24.83 -1.56 -15.93
CA THR A 61 25.64 -0.79 -14.99
C THR A 61 24.73 -0.07 -14.01
N ARG A 62 24.99 -0.22 -12.72
CA ARG A 62 24.33 0.51 -11.62
C ARG A 62 24.78 1.97 -11.60
N VAL A 63 24.08 2.80 -10.83
CA VAL A 63 24.52 4.17 -10.52
C VAL A 63 25.92 4.22 -9.89
N SER A 64 26.33 3.16 -9.17
CA SER A 64 27.69 3.06 -8.60
C SER A 64 28.79 2.76 -9.61
N GLY A 65 28.44 2.34 -10.84
CA GLY A 65 29.38 1.86 -11.85
C GLY A 65 29.57 0.34 -11.89
N ASP A 66 29.06 -0.39 -10.90
CA ASP A 66 29.11 -1.87 -10.88
C ASP A 66 28.11 -2.46 -11.87
N LYS A 67 28.40 -3.62 -12.47
CA LYS A 67 27.42 -4.33 -13.31
C LYS A 67 26.55 -5.28 -12.49
N ASN A 68 25.25 -5.27 -12.79
CA ASN A 68 24.32 -6.28 -12.29
C ASN A 68 24.72 -7.66 -12.81
N PRO A 69 24.75 -8.69 -11.95
CA PRO A 69 24.84 -10.07 -12.40
C PRO A 69 23.71 -10.41 -13.38
N ASP A 70 23.96 -11.41 -14.22
CA ASP A 70 22.89 -12.07 -14.95
C ASP A 70 22.18 -13.02 -13.98
N TYR A 71 21.05 -12.57 -13.42
CA TYR A 71 20.32 -13.32 -12.40
C TYR A 71 19.65 -14.55 -13.05
N THR A 72 20.30 -15.70 -12.96
CA THR A 72 19.81 -16.97 -13.52
C THR A 72 18.92 -17.78 -12.57
N GLY A 73 18.63 -17.26 -11.37
CA GLY A 73 17.81 -17.92 -10.35
C GLY A 73 16.45 -17.24 -10.15
N THR A 74 15.45 -18.05 -9.79
CA THR A 74 14.15 -17.61 -9.25
C THR A 74 14.08 -17.85 -7.75
#